data_AF-A0A1C6GHB6-F1
#
_entry.id   AF-A0A1C6GHB6-F1
#
_cell.length_a   1.000
_cell.length_b   1.000
_cell.length_c   1.000
_cell.angle_alpha   90.00
_cell.angle_beta   90.00
_cell.angle_gamma   90.00
#
_symmetry.space_group_name_H-M   'P 1'
#
loop_
_entity.id
_entity.type
_entity.pdbx_description
1 polymer ?
#
loop_
_entity_poly.entity_id
_entity_poly.type
_entity_poly.pdbx_seq_one_letter_code
_entity_poly.pdbx_strand_id
1 'polypeptide(L)'
;MQMMQMIRYHPLIDGDTDGLGKVPMFLSTDKETVRQNSRMYLSEIISNYYRLYSKEPMSQNATDSIEIHCPLCGAVLRQMAQNHDANKLGLYTCDRCRQ
;
A
#
# COMPACT_ATOMS: atom_id res chain seq x y z
N MET A 1 -13.83 3.44 -26.31
CA MET A 1 -13.58 2.35 -25.35
C MET A 1 -13.18 3.00 -24.03
N GLN A 2 -14.08 3.01 -23.05
CA GLN A 2 -13.79 3.56 -21.73
C GLN A 2 -12.83 2.57 -21.06
N MET A 3 -11.57 2.95 -20.82
CA MET A 3 -10.66 2.13 -20.03
C MET A 3 -11.31 1.98 -18.64
N MET A 4 -11.82 0.79 -18.34
CA MET A 4 -12.10 0.41 -16.95
C MET A 4 -10.78 0.60 -16.21
N GLN A 5 -10.70 1.61 -15.35
CA GLN A 5 -9.56 1.74 -14.45
C GLN A 5 -9.67 0.58 -13.46
N MET A 6 -9.01 -0.53 -13.79
CA MET A 6 -8.93 -1.67 -12.89
C MET A 6 -8.11 -1.24 -11.68
N ILE A 7 -8.77 -1.24 -10.51
CA ILE A 7 -8.09 -0.98 -9.25
C ILE A 7 -7.04 -2.06 -9.06
N ARG A 8 -5.82 -1.62 -8.76
CA ARG A 8 -4.66 -2.47 -8.56
C ARG A 8 -4.43 -2.68 -7.07
N TYR A 9 -4.11 -3.91 -6.70
CA TYR A 9 -3.82 -4.29 -5.32
C TYR A 9 -2.44 -4.94 -5.24
N HIS A 10 -1.64 -4.51 -4.26
CA HIS A 10 -0.31 -5.04 -4.01
C HIS A 10 -0.25 -5.57 -2.58
N PRO A 11 -0.30 -6.91 -2.38
CA PRO A 11 -0.01 -7.51 -1.08
C PRO A 11 1.34 -7.02 -0.55
N LEU A 12 1.44 -6.73 0.74
CA LEU A 12 2.69 -6.34 1.38
C LEU A 12 3.22 -7.47 2.25
N ILE A 13 4.52 -7.70 2.17
CA ILE A 13 5.28 -8.59 3.06
C ILE A 13 6.33 -7.80 3.82
N ASP A 14 6.77 -8.35 4.95
CA ASP A 14 7.88 -7.79 5.73
C ASP A 14 9.19 -7.93 4.96
N GLY A 15 9.86 -6.79 4.70
CA GLY A 15 11.15 -6.71 4.01
C GLY A 15 12.35 -6.82 4.95
N ASP A 16 12.10 -6.77 6.26
CA ASP A 16 13.09 -6.74 7.33
C ASP A 16 12.60 -7.54 8.54
N THR A 17 13.53 -7.83 9.44
CA THR A 17 13.28 -8.64 10.64
C THR A 17 12.38 -7.97 11.66
N ASP A 18 12.28 -6.63 11.64
CA ASP A 18 11.41 -5.87 12.55
C ASP A 18 9.99 -5.70 11.99
N GLY A 19 9.81 -5.98 10.68
CA GLY A 19 8.52 -5.82 10.01
C GLY A 19 8.08 -4.36 9.86
N LEU A 20 9.03 -3.42 9.82
CA LEU A 20 8.78 -2.01 9.59
C LEU A 20 8.84 -1.67 8.11
N GLY A 21 9.74 -2.28 7.35
CA GLY A 21 9.76 -2.16 5.91
C GLY A 21 8.78 -3.13 5.27
N LYS A 22 7.94 -2.60 4.39
CA LYS A 22 6.91 -3.33 3.65
C LYS A 22 7.26 -3.35 2.18
N VAL A 23 7.43 -4.54 1.64
CA VAL A 23 7.75 -4.76 0.23
C VAL A 23 6.50 -5.26 -0.50
N PRO A 24 6.12 -4.64 -1.63
CA PRO A 24 4.99 -5.08 -2.42
C PRO A 24 5.31 -6.36 -3.20
N MET A 25 4.35 -7.29 -3.20
CA MET A 25 4.33 -8.46 -4.08
C MET A 25 3.63 -8.15 -5.41
N PHE A 26 3.54 -9.19 -6.25
CA PHE A 26 2.89 -9.15 -7.55
C PHE A 26 1.51 -8.48 -7.51
N LEU A 27 1.25 -7.74 -8.59
CA LEU A 27 -0.02 -7.07 -8.81
C LEU A 27 -1.18 -8.07 -8.85
N SER A 28 -2.27 -7.74 -8.16
CA SER A 28 -3.57 -8.40 -8.27
C SER A 28 -4.68 -7.38 -8.58
N THR A 29 -5.72 -7.83 -9.27
CA THR A 29 -6.98 -7.08 -9.45
C THR A 29 -8.12 -7.65 -8.57
N ASP A 30 -7.87 -8.76 -7.89
CA ASP A 30 -8.86 -9.42 -7.02
C ASP A 30 -8.73 -8.94 -5.58
N LYS A 31 -9.59 -7.99 -5.20
CA LYS A 31 -9.56 -7.37 -3.86
C LYS A 31 -9.79 -8.39 -2.74
N GLU A 32 -10.73 -9.31 -2.93
CA GLU A 32 -11.17 -10.21 -1.85
C GLU A 32 -10.07 -11.18 -1.46
N THR A 33 -9.41 -11.79 -2.45
CA THR A 33 -8.26 -12.69 -2.23
C THR A 33 -7.13 -11.95 -1.52
N VAL A 34 -6.79 -10.73 -1.96
CA VAL A 34 -5.74 -9.92 -1.33
C VAL A 34 -6.09 -9.61 0.12
N ARG A 35 -7.32 -9.16 0.38
CA ARG A 35 -7.79 -8.83 1.73
C ARG A 35 -7.81 -10.04 2.66
N GLN A 36 -8.15 -11.22 2.16
CA GLN A 36 -8.21 -12.44 2.97
C GLN A 36 -6.82 -12.96 3.34
N ASN A 37 -5.88 -12.93 2.39
CA ASN A 37 -4.58 -13.58 2.49
C ASN A 37 -3.44 -12.66 2.95
N SER A 38 -3.62 -11.34 2.89
CA SER A 38 -2.56 -10.37 3.23
C SER A 38 -2.88 -9.64 4.52
N ARG A 39 -1.88 -9.51 5.41
CA ARG A 39 -2.01 -8.67 6.61
C ARG A 39 -2.12 -7.20 6.24
N MET A 40 -1.34 -6.76 5.25
CA MET A 40 -1.39 -5.41 4.69
C MET A 40 -1.35 -5.47 3.17
N TYR A 41 -1.92 -4.47 2.52
CA TYR A 41 -1.85 -4.31 1.07
C TYR A 41 -2.01 -2.85 0.65
N LEU A 42 -1.47 -2.50 -0.51
CA LEU A 42 -1.73 -1.22 -1.17
C LEU A 42 -2.88 -1.36 -2.15
N SER A 43 -3.71 -0.33 -2.24
CA SER A 43 -4.69 -0.15 -3.30
C SER A 43 -4.32 1.09 -4.13
N GLU A 44 -4.14 0.89 -5.43
CA GLU A 44 -3.89 1.92 -6.43
C GLU A 44 -5.14 2.08 -7.29
N ILE A 45 -5.95 3.09 -6.97
CA ILE A 45 -7.12 3.49 -7.75
C ILE A 45 -6.71 4.53 -8.81
N ILE A 46 -5.79 5.42 -8.42
CA ILE A 46 -5.19 6.43 -9.29
C ILE A 46 -3.70 6.06 -9.38
N SER A 47 -3.16 5.99 -10.61
CA SER A 47 -1.76 5.65 -10.83
C SER A 47 -0.81 6.47 -9.95
N ASN A 48 0.16 5.80 -9.34
CA ASN A 48 1.15 6.37 -8.42
C ASN A 48 0.60 6.91 -7.08
N TYR A 49 -0.66 6.64 -6.76
CA TYR A 49 -1.22 6.91 -5.44
C TYR A 49 -1.72 5.63 -4.79
N TYR A 50 -1.11 5.30 -3.65
CA TYR A 50 -1.29 4.04 -2.97
C TYR A 50 -1.96 4.28 -1.62
N ARG A 51 -3.16 3.75 -1.43
CA ARG A 51 -3.80 3.69 -0.12
C ARG A 51 -3.36 2.42 0.59
N LEU A 52 -2.77 2.56 1.79
CA LEU A 52 -2.47 1.41 2.63
C LEU A 52 -3.74 0.89 3.31
N TYR A 53 -3.90 -0.43 3.34
CA TYR A 53 -4.91 -1.12 4.13
C TYR A 53 -4.26 -2.17 5.04
N SER A 54 -4.83 -2.36 6.21
CA SER A 54 -4.49 -3.42 7.15
C SER A 54 -5.70 -4.29 7.46
N LYS A 55 -5.47 -5.60 7.59
CA LYS A 55 -6.49 -6.56 8.01
C LYS A 55 -6.89 -6.36 9.47
N GLU A 56 -5.90 -6.06 10.32
CA GLU A 56 -6.09 -5.76 11.74
C GLU A 56 -6.07 -4.24 11.97
N PRO A 57 -6.86 -3.73 12.92
CA PRO A 57 -6.92 -2.30 13.21
C PRO A 57 -5.57 -1.78 13.72
N MET A 58 -5.15 -0.62 13.22
CA MET A 58 -3.89 0.02 13.58
C MET A 58 -4.07 1.46 14.05
N SER A 59 -3.22 1.87 14.99
CA SER A 59 -3.13 3.26 15.45
C SER A 59 -2.19 4.08 14.54
N GLN A 60 -2.38 5.39 14.49
CA GLN A 60 -1.54 6.30 13.69
C GLN A 60 -0.04 6.13 14.02
N ASN A 61 0.31 6.10 15.31
CA ASN A 61 1.70 5.94 15.76
C ASN A 61 2.35 4.64 15.26
N ALA A 62 1.58 3.55 15.16
CA ALA A 62 2.10 2.28 14.65
C ALA A 62 2.36 2.32 13.14
N THR A 63 1.62 3.16 12.40
CA THR A 63 1.75 3.29 10.95
C THR A 63 2.79 4.31 10.51
N ASP A 64 3.10 5.32 11.33
CA ASP A 64 4.14 6.32 11.04
C ASP A 64 5.55 5.70 10.98
N SER A 65 5.78 4.62 11.72
CA SER A 65 7.06 3.90 11.72
C SER A 65 7.23 2.93 10.55
N ILE A 66 6.22 2.77 9.68
CA ILE A 66 6.25 1.80 8.57
C ILE A 66 6.84 2.46 7.33
N GLU A 67 7.91 1.87 6.80
CA GLU A 67 8.48 2.24 5.51
C GLU A 67 7.88 1.37 4.40
N ILE A 68 7.25 1.98 3.39
CA ILE A 68 6.59 1.21 2.32
C ILE A 68 7.35 1.41 1.02
N HIS A 69 7.75 0.32 0.37
CA HIS A 69 8.46 0.37 -0.90
C HIS A 69 7.51 0.49 -2.09
N CYS A 70 7.94 1.22 -3.11
CA CYS A 70 7.20 1.44 -4.34
C CYS A 70 7.10 0.15 -5.17
N PRO A 71 5.89 -0.26 -5.63
CA PRO A 71 5.72 -1.44 -6.47
C PRO A 71 6.44 -1.39 -7.82
N LEU A 72 6.79 -0.19 -8.29
CA LEU A 72 7.36 0.02 -9.62
C LEU A 72 8.89 0.14 -9.62
N CYS A 73 9.47 0.83 -8.63
CA CYS A 73 10.91 1.13 -8.60
C CYS A 73 11.62 0.75 -7.30
N GLY A 74 10.90 0.24 -6.29
CA GLY A 74 11.48 -0.16 -5.00
C GLY A 74 11.91 0.99 -4.08
N ALA A 75 11.79 2.26 -4.47
CA ALA A 75 12.07 3.39 -3.58
C ALA A 75 11.00 3.52 -2.47
N VAL A 76 11.38 4.08 -1.32
CA VAL A 76 10.41 4.34 -0.23
C VAL A 76 9.38 5.37 -0.68
N LEU A 77 8.10 5.06 -0.44
CA LEU A 77 6.99 5.93 -0.75
C LEU A 77 6.86 7.05 0.28
N ARG A 78 6.52 8.25 -0.18
CA ARG A 78 6.24 9.40 0.68
C ARG A 78 4.77 9.42 1.09
N GLN A 79 4.50 9.59 2.39
CA GLN A 79 3.14 9.71 2.91
C GLN A 79 2.56 11.10 2.62
N MET A 80 1.38 11.13 1.99
CA MET A 80 0.61 12.33 1.64
C MET A 80 -0.48 12.65 2.65
N ALA A 81 -1.02 11.63 3.29
CA ALA A 81 -2.12 11.76 4.24
C ALA A 81 -2.02 10.71 5.34
N GLN A 82 -2.49 11.07 6.53
CA GLN A 82 -2.63 10.19 7.68
C GLN A 82 -3.74 9.14 7.47
N ASN A 83 -3.91 8.27 8.47
CA ASN A 83 -4.91 7.22 8.45
C ASN A 83 -6.31 7.82 8.33
N HIS A 84 -7.14 7.20 7.48
CA HIS A 84 -8.53 7.57 7.35
C HIS A 84 -9.37 6.94 8.47
N ASP A 85 -9.06 5.68 8.79
CA ASP A 85 -9.63 4.91 9.90
C ASP A 85 -8.64 3.81 10.32
N ALA A 86 -9.05 2.92 11.23
CA ALA A 86 -8.17 1.90 11.79
C ALA A 86 -7.71 0.83 10.77
N ASN A 87 -8.40 0.66 9.64
CA ASN A 87 -8.07 -0.35 8.62
C ASN A 87 -7.72 0.26 7.26
N LYS A 88 -8.10 1.51 7.02
CA LYS A 88 -7.73 2.31 5.85
C LYS A 88 -6.77 3.40 6.28
N LEU A 89 -5.50 3.13 6.02
CA LEU A 89 -4.39 3.86 6.59
C LEU A 89 -3.92 4.99 5.65
N GLY A 90 -2.65 5.38 5.78
CA GLY A 90 -2.05 6.48 5.04
C GLY A 90 -2.22 6.40 3.52
N LEU A 91 -2.20 7.57 2.88
CA LEU A 91 -2.06 7.70 1.42
C LEU A 91 -0.59 7.94 1.10
N TYR A 92 -0.07 7.25 0.11
CA TYR A 92 1.34 7.31 -0.25
C TYR A 92 1.50 7.59 -1.75
N THR A 93 2.63 8.19 -2.13
CA THR A 93 3.02 8.39 -3.53
C THR A 93 4.51 8.14 -3.71
N CYS A 94 4.91 7.81 -4.94
CA CYS A 94 6.31 7.62 -5.28
C CYS A 94 6.85 8.88 -5.98
N ASP A 95 7.77 9.60 -5.34
CA ASP A 95 8.36 10.81 -5.93
C ASP A 95 9.25 10.49 -7.16
N ARG A 96 9.67 9.22 -7.35
CA ARG A 96 10.42 8.78 -8.53
C ARG A 96 9.53 8.42 -9.73
N CYS A 97 8.39 7.77 -9.49
CA CYS A 97 7.51 7.28 -10.56
C CYS A 97 6.44 8.29 -11.00
N ARG A 98 6.31 9.40 -10.27
CA ARG A 98 5.41 10.50 -10.60
C ARG A 98 6.03 11.49 -11.62
N GLN A 99 7.35 11.43 -11.83
CA GLN A 99 8.06 12.31 -12.75
C GLN A 99 7.69 12.06 -14.20
#